data_AF-A0A3C1FXC7-F1
#
_entry.id   AF-A0A3C1FXC7-F1
#
_cell.length_a   1.000
_cell.length_b   1.000
_cell.length_c   1.000
_cell.angle_alpha   90.00
_cell.angle_beta   90.00
_cell.angle_gamma   90.00
#
_symmetry.space_group_name_H-M   'P 1'
#
loop_
_entity.id
_entity.type
_entity.pdbx_description
1 polymer ?
#
loop_
_entity_poly.entity_id
_entity_poly.type
_entity_poly.pdbx_seq_one_letter_code
_entity_poly.pdbx_strand_id
1 'polypeptide(L)'
;MKRKQSLRPLTPVCLGLIACVFTLSNTAVADDAVAPEPSEFWHAPDLSGYTRVLKPAEQSPIDPQKRYDLVELIDLAQRLNPETRAAWEAARQAAIGVGLV
;
A
#
# COMPACT_ATOMS: atom_id res chain seq x y z
N MET A 1 1.95 -38.43 -62.88
CA MET A 1 1.01 -37.55 -62.15
C MET A 1 1.49 -37.39 -60.70
N LYS A 2 2.11 -36.25 -60.34
CA LYS A 2 2.56 -35.94 -58.96
C LYS A 2 2.10 -34.50 -58.66
N ARG A 3 1.00 -34.35 -57.93
CA ARG A 3 0.47 -33.04 -57.52
C ARG A 3 1.23 -32.59 -56.27
N LYS A 4 1.93 -31.47 -56.40
CA LYS A 4 2.69 -30.80 -55.35
C LYS A 4 1.71 -30.24 -54.32
N GLN A 5 1.82 -30.66 -53.06
CA GLN A 5 1.14 -30.04 -51.92
C GLN A 5 1.83 -28.70 -51.65
N SER A 6 1.16 -27.59 -51.98
CA SER A 6 1.59 -26.25 -51.60
C SER A 6 1.12 -25.98 -50.17
N LEU A 7 2.05 -26.06 -49.22
CA LEU A 7 1.88 -25.61 -47.85
C LEU A 7 1.78 -24.08 -47.87
N ARG A 8 0.60 -23.53 -47.53
CA ARG A 8 0.36 -22.09 -47.47
C ARG A 8 0.95 -21.54 -46.15
N PRO A 9 1.64 -20.38 -46.16
CA PRO A 9 2.22 -19.79 -44.96
C PRO A 9 1.11 -19.25 -44.04
N LEU A 10 1.17 -19.68 -42.78
CA LEU A 10 0.30 -19.23 -41.70
C LEU A 10 0.57 -17.75 -41.42
N THR A 11 -0.44 -16.91 -41.59
CA THR A 11 -0.36 -15.44 -41.46
C THR A 11 -0.14 -14.99 -40.01
N PRO A 12 0.71 -13.98 -39.74
CA PRO A 12 1.06 -13.50 -38.39
C PRO A 12 -0.05 -12.70 -37.68
N VAL A 13 -1.16 -12.42 -38.37
CA VAL A 13 -2.29 -11.63 -37.87
C VAL A 13 -3.01 -12.32 -36.69
N CYS A 14 -3.02 -13.65 -36.64
CA CYS A 14 -3.68 -14.39 -35.56
C CYS A 14 -2.92 -14.35 -34.24
N LEU A 15 -1.61 -14.06 -34.23
CA LEU A 15 -0.82 -14.05 -32.99
C LEU A 15 -1.01 -12.75 -32.19
N GLY A 16 -1.31 -11.63 -32.86
CA GLY A 16 -1.54 -10.33 -32.21
C GLY A 16 -2.88 -10.22 -31.47
N LEU A 17 -3.93 -10.87 -31.98
CA LEU A 17 -5.25 -10.85 -31.33
C LEU A 17 -5.27 -11.60 -29.99
N ILE A 18 -4.46 -12.66 -29.85
CA ILE A 18 -4.38 -13.46 -28.62
C ILE A 18 -3.64 -12.69 -27.50
N ALA A 19 -2.66 -11.85 -27.86
CA ALA A 19 -1.92 -11.03 -26.91
C ALA A 19 -2.78 -9.90 -26.28
N CYS A 20 -3.78 -9.38 -27.00
CA CYS A 20 -4.66 -8.32 -26.50
C CYS A 20 -5.70 -8.84 -25.49
N VAL A 21 -6.10 -10.12 -25.59
CA VAL A 21 -7.06 -10.74 -24.66
C VAL A 21 -6.40 -11.13 -23.33
N PHE A 22 -5.09 -11.46 -23.33
CA PHE A 22 -4.39 -11.92 -22.13
C PHE A 22 -4.00 -10.80 -21.15
N THR A 23 -3.91 -9.54 -21.61
CA THR A 23 -3.53 -8.41 -20.75
C THR A 23 -4.70 -7.82 -19.96
N LEU A 24 -5.95 -8.12 -20.31
CA LEU A 24 -7.12 -7.61 -19.56
C LEU A 24 -7.52 -8.49 -18.36
N SER A 25 -7.01 -9.72 -18.24
CA SER A 25 -7.47 -10.68 -17.22
C SER A 25 -6.81 -10.53 -15.85
N ASN A 26 -5.84 -9.62 -15.67
CA ASN A 26 -5.23 -9.39 -14.38
C ASN A 26 -5.67 -8.05 -13.79
N THR A 27 -6.98 -7.87 -13.62
CA THR A 27 -7.50 -6.91 -12.65
C THR A 27 -7.46 -7.59 -11.28
N ALA A 28 -6.32 -7.46 -10.59
CA ALA A 28 -6.28 -7.71 -9.17
C ALA A 28 -7.21 -6.67 -8.53
N VAL A 29 -8.43 -7.10 -8.21
CA VAL A 29 -9.39 -6.28 -7.48
C VAL A 29 -8.79 -6.06 -6.10
N ALA A 30 -8.29 -4.87 -5.82
CA ALA A 30 -8.02 -4.44 -4.46
C ALA A 30 -9.39 -4.20 -3.82
N ASP A 31 -9.74 -4.97 -2.79
CA ASP A 31 -10.92 -4.71 -1.96
C ASP A 31 -10.65 -3.42 -1.15
N ASP A 32 -10.94 -2.27 -1.74
CA ASP A 32 -10.99 -0.99 -1.01
C ASP A 32 -12.30 -0.96 -0.20
N ALA A 33 -12.22 -1.35 1.07
CA ALA A 33 -13.36 -1.29 1.98
C ALA A 33 -13.81 0.17 2.16
N VAL A 34 -15.07 0.45 1.77
CA VAL A 34 -15.72 1.75 1.98
C VAL A 34 -15.84 2.01 3.49
N ALA A 35 -15.56 3.25 3.92
CA ALA A 35 -15.69 3.63 5.32
C ALA A 35 -17.12 3.36 5.82
N PRO A 36 -17.29 2.72 7.00
CA PRO A 36 -18.60 2.36 7.52
C PRO A 36 -19.42 3.61 7.90
N GLU A 37 -20.73 3.44 7.95
CA GLU A 37 -21.64 4.47 8.44
C GLU A 37 -21.36 4.81 9.92
N PRO A 38 -21.64 6.03 10.41
CA PRO A 38 -21.33 6.44 11.78
C PRO A 38 -21.94 5.55 12.88
N SER A 39 -23.01 4.82 12.56
CA SER A 39 -23.70 3.90 13.46
C SER A 39 -23.16 2.46 13.41
N GLU A 40 -22.25 2.15 12.51
CA GLU A 40 -21.70 0.81 12.31
C GLU A 40 -20.25 0.72 12.82
N PHE A 41 -19.90 -0.41 13.45
CA PHE A 41 -18.55 -0.62 13.95
C PHE A 41 -17.60 -0.98 12.81
N TRP A 42 -16.35 -0.52 12.91
CA TRP A 42 -15.31 -0.90 11.96
C TRP A 42 -15.02 -2.41 12.03
N HIS A 43 -15.18 -3.08 10.89
CA HIS A 43 -14.77 -4.46 10.71
C HIS A 43 -13.44 -4.51 9.95
N ALA A 44 -12.43 -5.14 10.56
CA ALA A 44 -11.14 -5.30 9.89
C ALA A 44 -11.28 -6.28 8.70
N PRO A 45 -10.84 -5.89 7.49
CA PRO A 45 -10.74 -6.82 6.37
C PRO A 45 -9.69 -7.90 6.66
N ASP A 46 -9.62 -8.94 5.81
CA ASP A 46 -8.58 -9.95 5.94
C ASP A 46 -7.18 -9.31 5.89
N LEU A 47 -6.44 -9.45 7.01
CA LEU A 47 -5.14 -8.81 7.19
C LEU A 47 -4.01 -9.57 6.49
N SER A 48 -4.25 -10.81 6.03
CA SER A 48 -3.21 -11.69 5.49
C SER A 48 -2.46 -11.08 4.29
N GLY A 49 -3.19 -10.36 3.44
CA GLY A 49 -2.62 -9.62 2.31
C GLY A 49 -1.73 -8.45 2.76
N TYR A 50 -2.17 -7.70 3.77
CA TYR A 50 -1.43 -6.57 4.33
C TYR A 50 -0.16 -7.04 5.04
N THR A 51 -0.22 -8.10 5.85
CA THR A 51 0.96 -8.62 6.57
C THR A 51 2.06 -9.07 5.62
N ARG A 52 1.71 -9.56 4.41
CA ARG A 52 2.68 -9.99 3.40
C ARG A 52 3.51 -8.84 2.84
N VAL A 53 2.96 -7.64 2.78
CA VAL A 53 3.64 -6.45 2.24
C VAL A 53 4.30 -5.58 3.31
N LEU A 54 3.93 -5.76 4.59
CA LEU A 54 4.60 -5.07 5.68
C LEU A 54 6.07 -5.47 5.72
N LYS A 55 6.96 -4.48 5.64
CA LYS A 55 8.34 -4.69 6.04
C LYS A 55 8.35 -5.11 7.50
N PRO A 56 9.19 -6.10 7.89
CA PRO A 56 9.44 -6.37 9.29
C PRO A 56 9.74 -5.05 10.00
N ALA A 57 9.01 -4.77 11.08
CA ALA A 57 9.24 -3.56 11.85
C ALA A 57 10.72 -3.53 12.25
N GLU A 58 11.40 -2.42 11.96
CA GLU A 58 12.73 -2.19 12.51
C GLU A 58 12.66 -2.35 14.03
N GLN A 59 13.70 -2.95 14.61
CA GLN A 59 13.74 -3.19 16.05
C GLN A 59 13.57 -1.86 16.77
N SER A 60 12.38 -1.67 17.34
CA SER A 60 12.09 -0.50 18.15
C SER A 60 13.03 -0.53 19.36
N PRO A 61 13.67 0.59 19.72
CA PRO A 61 14.51 0.67 20.91
C PRO A 61 13.70 0.65 22.22
N ILE A 62 12.38 0.42 22.13
CA ILE A 62 11.49 0.21 23.27
C ILE A 62 11.69 -1.21 23.81
N ASP A 63 12.01 -1.31 25.10
CA ASP A 63 12.07 -2.58 25.82
C ASP A 63 10.63 -2.96 26.28
N PRO A 64 10.04 -4.04 25.75
CA PRO A 64 8.68 -4.44 26.11
C PRO A 64 8.54 -4.94 27.56
N GLN A 65 9.64 -5.27 28.24
CA GLN A 65 9.61 -5.72 29.63
C GLN A 65 9.75 -4.57 30.64
N LYS A 66 10.19 -3.39 30.17
CA LYS A 66 10.29 -2.19 31.00
C LYS A 66 8.91 -1.54 31.14
N ARG A 67 8.51 -1.27 32.39
CA ARG A 67 7.42 -0.32 32.65
C ARG A 67 7.99 1.09 32.56
N TYR A 68 7.52 1.84 31.57
CA TYR A 68 7.85 3.24 31.41
C TYR A 68 6.82 4.10 32.15
N ASP A 69 7.30 5.11 32.86
CA ASP A 69 6.41 6.19 33.30
C ASP A 69 6.05 7.09 32.11
N LEU A 70 4.98 7.87 32.25
CA LEU A 70 4.49 8.77 31.21
C LEU A 70 5.58 9.72 30.70
N VAL A 71 6.39 10.28 31.61
CA VAL A 71 7.49 11.17 31.25
C VAL A 71 8.51 10.47 30.37
N GLU A 72 8.87 9.22 30.70
CA GLU A 72 9.81 8.44 29.90
C GLU A 72 9.24 8.08 28.52
N LEU A 73 7.94 7.79 28.43
CA LEU A 73 7.27 7.54 27.14
C LEU A 73 7.26 8.80 26.26
N ILE A 74 7.03 9.97 26.86
CA ILE A 74 7.06 11.26 26.16
C ILE A 74 8.47 11.54 25.63
N ASP A 75 9.51 11.34 26.45
CA ASP A 75 10.90 11.52 26.03
C ASP A 75 11.28 10.55 24.89
N LEU A 76 10.83 9.30 25.00
CA LEU A 76 11.07 8.29 23.98
C LEU A 76 10.38 8.66 22.66
N ALA A 77 9.11 9.07 22.70
CA ALA A 77 8.37 9.51 21.51
C ALA A 77 9.05 10.69 20.80
N GLN A 78 9.53 11.67 21.57
CA GLN A 78 10.26 12.83 21.03
C GLN A 78 11.59 12.44 20.37
N ARG A 79 12.30 11.46 20.94
CA ARG A 79 13.59 10.99 20.42
C ARG A 79 13.46 10.11 19.19
N LEU A 80 12.42 9.29 19.09
CA LEU A 80 12.26 8.34 17.99
C LEU A 80 11.67 8.94 16.72
N ASN A 81 10.89 10.01 16.83
CA ASN A 81 10.20 10.61 15.68
C ASN A 81 10.55 12.10 15.50
N PRO A 82 11.83 12.48 15.39
CA PRO A 82 12.23 13.87 15.25
C PRO A 82 11.77 14.49 13.93
N GLU A 83 11.72 13.69 12.85
CA GLU A 83 11.20 14.12 11.55
C GLU A 83 9.71 14.41 11.62
N THR A 84 8.92 13.53 12.26
CA THR A 84 7.48 13.76 12.46
C THR A 84 7.23 15.02 13.29
N ARG A 85 8.04 15.28 14.32
CA ARG A 85 7.96 16.53 15.09
C ARG A 85 8.24 17.75 14.20
N ALA A 86 9.31 17.71 13.39
CA ALA A 86 9.64 18.81 12.48
C ALA A 86 8.53 19.05 11.43
N ALA A 87 7.97 17.97 10.87
CA ALA A 87 6.86 18.06 9.92
C ALA A 87 5.61 18.67 10.56
N TRP A 88 5.30 18.30 11.79
CA TRP A 88 4.18 18.88 12.54
C TRP A 88 4.41 20.36 12.88
N GLU A 89 5.62 20.73 13.32
CA GLU A 89 5.98 22.13 13.58
C GLU A 89 5.84 22.97 12.31
N ALA A 90 6.32 22.47 11.17
CA ALA A 90 6.18 23.13 9.87
C ALA A 90 4.71 23.30 9.47
N ALA A 91 3.89 22.25 9.62
CA ALA A 91 2.46 22.32 9.35
C ALA A 91 1.75 23.35 10.26
N ARG A 92 2.12 23.40 11.54
CA ARG A 92 1.60 24.38 12.49
C ARG A 92 1.99 25.81 12.11
N GLN A 93 3.24 26.04 11.70
CA GLN A 93 3.67 27.37 11.23
C GLN A 93 2.93 27.78 9.95
N ALA A 94 2.71 26.85 9.03
CA ALA A 94 1.90 27.09 7.84
C ALA A 94 0.45 27.45 8.21
N ALA A 95 -0.16 26.73 9.17
CA ALA A 95 -1.50 27.01 9.67
C ALA A 95 -1.60 28.43 10.27
N ILE A 96 -0.64 28.81 11.12
CA ILE A 96 -0.56 30.16 11.69
C ILE A 96 -0.39 31.21 10.59
N GLY A 97 0.46 30.93 9.59
CA GLY A 97 0.67 31.81 8.43
C GLY A 97 -0.58 32.04 7.59
N VAL A 98 -1.52 31.09 7.56
CA VAL A 98 -2.84 31.25 6.92
C VAL A 98 -3.94 31.73 7.89
N GLY A 99 -3.59 32.05 9.14
CA GLY A 99 -4.52 32.58 10.15
C GLY A 99 -5.34 31.52 10.90
N LEU A 100 -4.97 30.25 10.81
CA LEU A 100 -5.53 29.18 11.65
C LEU A 100 -4.76 29.14 12.97
N VAL A 101 -5.41 29.60 14.06
CA VAL A 101 -4.85 29.67 15.42
C VAL A 101 -5.76 29.01 16.45
#